data_AF-A0A2W4JK24-F1
#
_entry.id   AF-A0A2W4JK24-F1
#
_cell.length_a   1.000
_cell.length_b   1.000
_cell.length_c   1.000
_cell.angle_alpha   90.00
_cell.angle_beta   90.00
_cell.angle_gamma   90.00
#
_symmetry.space_group_name_H-M   'P 1'
#
loop_
_entity.id
_entity.type
_entity.pdbx_description
1 polymer ?
#
loop_
_entity_poly.entity_id
_entity_poly.type
_entity_poly.pdbx_seq_one_letter_code
_entity_poly.pdbx_strand_id
1 'polypeptide(L)'
;AAHSRISSSGMLLANPVPADAEMDHELHERLLREAMTLLHDRSVQGSDVTPAMLEHFHRASEGVSVRVNEALVLANARLAAQVAVALAGH
;
A
#
# COMPACT_ATOMS: atom_id res chain seq x y z
N ALA A 1 1.75 -1.75 24.80
CA ALA A 1 2.95 -2.13 25.59
C ALA A 1 3.10 -3.62 25.90
N ALA A 2 2.05 -4.46 25.87
CA ALA A 2 2.20 -5.89 26.21
C ALA A 2 3.08 -6.66 25.21
N HIS A 3 2.93 -6.43 23.91
CA HIS A 3 3.70 -7.11 22.87
C HIS A 3 5.22 -6.90 23.02
N SER A 4 5.67 -5.65 23.22
CA SER A 4 7.09 -5.32 23.38
C SER A 4 7.73 -5.82 24.68
N ARG A 5 6.92 -6.27 25.65
CA ARG A 5 7.42 -6.92 26.88
C ARG A 5 7.65 -8.41 26.72
N ILE A 6 7.13 -9.03 25.64
CA ILE A 6 7.12 -10.48 25.43
C ILE A 6 7.84 -10.85 24.12
N SER A 7 8.00 -9.92 23.18
CA SER A 7 8.69 -10.13 21.90
C SER A 7 9.53 -8.92 21.48
N SER A 8 10.63 -9.18 20.76
CA SER A 8 11.45 -8.17 20.07
C SER A 8 11.06 -7.94 18.61
N SER A 9 10.02 -8.62 18.12
CA SER A 9 9.49 -8.45 16.76
C SER A 9 8.79 -7.09 16.57
N GLY A 10 8.72 -6.65 15.32
CA GLY A 10 7.84 -5.54 14.93
C GLY A 10 6.37 -5.91 14.98
N MET A 11 5.50 -4.90 14.94
CA MET A 11 4.06 -5.03 14.81
C MET A 11 3.61 -4.31 13.54
N LEU A 12 2.83 -4.99 12.68
CA LEU A 12 2.25 -4.38 11.49
C LEU A 12 0.86 -3.83 11.83
N LEU A 13 0.70 -2.51 11.69
CA LEU A 13 -0.59 -1.84 11.81
C LEU A 13 -1.10 -1.52 10.41
N ALA A 14 -2.09 -2.28 9.93
CA ALA A 14 -2.73 -2.02 8.66
C ALA A 14 -3.75 -0.89 8.82
N ASN A 15 -3.59 0.17 8.02
CA ASN A 15 -4.49 1.32 8.00
C ASN A 15 -5.10 1.40 6.60
N PRO A 16 -6.44 1.34 6.48
CA PRO A 16 -7.11 1.39 5.19
C PRO A 16 -6.90 2.74 4.49
N VAL A 17 -7.05 2.74 3.17
CA VAL A 17 -7.17 3.98 2.40
C VAL A 17 -8.40 4.76 2.91
N PRO A 18 -8.35 6.10 3.02
CA PRO A 18 -9.55 6.89 3.28
C PRO A 18 -10.66 6.56 2.26
N ALA A 19 -11.89 6.36 2.73
CA ALA A 19 -13.00 5.88 1.90
C ALA A 19 -13.33 6.82 0.72
N ASP A 20 -13.06 8.12 0.86
CA ASP A 20 -13.24 9.15 -0.17
C ASP A 20 -12.11 9.18 -1.22
N ALA A 21 -10.98 8.54 -0.91
CA ALA A 21 -9.83 8.41 -1.79
C ALA A 21 -9.66 6.98 -2.33
N GLU A 22 -10.58 6.07 -2.02
CA GLU A 22 -10.50 4.67 -2.42
C GLU A 22 -10.67 4.52 -3.94
N MET A 23 -9.92 3.59 -4.54
CA MET A 23 -10.05 3.27 -5.95
C MET A 23 -11.35 2.49 -6.16
N ASP A 24 -12.03 2.72 -7.29
CA ASP A 24 -13.12 1.86 -7.72
C ASP A 24 -12.68 0.39 -7.78
N HIS A 25 -13.49 -0.50 -7.21
CA HIS A 25 -13.14 -1.91 -7.06
C HIS A 25 -12.98 -2.61 -8.41
N GLU A 26 -13.85 -2.32 -9.39
CA GLU A 26 -13.77 -2.97 -10.71
C GLU A 26 -12.55 -2.48 -11.49
N LEU A 27 -12.20 -1.19 -11.38
CA LEU A 27 -10.94 -0.66 -11.88
C LEU A 27 -9.74 -1.36 -11.25
N HIS A 28 -9.71 -1.48 -9.92
CA HIS A 28 -8.61 -2.13 -9.22
C HIS A 28 -8.42 -3.58 -9.68
N GLU A 29 -9.49 -4.37 -9.71
CA GLU A 29 -9.45 -5.78 -10.11
C GLU A 29 -8.98 -5.97 -11.56
N ARG A 30 -9.41 -5.07 -12.46
CA ARG A 30 -8.94 -5.08 -13.85
C ARG A 30 -7.44 -4.82 -13.94
N LEU A 31 -6.95 -3.76 -13.31
CA LEU A 31 -5.54 -3.39 -13.31
C LEU A 31 -4.66 -4.47 -12.68
N LEU A 32 -5.13 -5.08 -11.60
CA LEU A 32 -4.45 -6.19 -10.94
C LEU A 32 -4.28 -7.37 -11.92
N ARG A 33 -5.36 -7.77 -12.59
CA ARG A 33 -5.34 -8.87 -13.55
C ARG A 33 -4.41 -8.58 -14.73
N GLU A 34 -4.50 -7.39 -15.31
CA GLU A 34 -3.65 -6.96 -16.42
C GLU A 34 -2.16 -6.93 -16.03
N ALA A 35 -1.84 -6.41 -14.84
CA ALA A 35 -0.47 -6.43 -14.31
C ALA A 35 0.05 -7.86 -14.15
N MET A 36 -0.76 -8.77 -13.59
CA MET A 36 -0.37 -10.16 -13.39
C MET A 36 -0.10 -10.88 -14.71
N THR A 37 -0.94 -10.66 -15.74
CA THR A 37 -0.70 -11.17 -17.10
C THR A 37 0.59 -10.60 -17.68
N LEU A 38 0.81 -9.28 -17.56
CA LEU A 38 2.02 -8.62 -18.05
C LEU A 38 3.29 -9.18 -17.40
N LEU A 39 3.28 -9.41 -16.08
CA LEU A 39 4.41 -9.98 -15.35
C LEU A 39 4.72 -11.39 -15.82
N HIS A 40 3.69 -12.21 -16.05
CA HIS A 40 3.81 -13.57 -16.56
C HIS A 40 4.41 -13.59 -17.98
N ASP A 41 3.80 -12.86 -18.92
CA ASP A 41 4.21 -12.86 -20.33
C ASP A 41 5.64 -12.35 -20.52
N ARG A 42 6.08 -11.45 -19.63
CA ARG A 42 7.44 -10.86 -19.65
C ARG A 42 8.43 -11.60 -18.76
N SER A 43 8.03 -12.68 -18.09
CA SER A 43 8.87 -13.44 -17.15
C SER A 43 9.54 -12.55 -16.09
N VAL A 44 8.83 -11.53 -15.59
CA VAL A 44 9.34 -10.62 -14.55
C VAL A 44 9.37 -11.36 -13.21
N GLN A 45 10.51 -11.30 -12.51
CA GLN A 45 10.72 -12.07 -11.28
C GLN A 45 11.52 -11.27 -10.24
N GLY A 46 11.52 -11.76 -9.00
CA GLY A 46 12.31 -11.19 -7.91
C GLY A 46 11.93 -9.75 -7.61
N SER A 47 12.94 -8.91 -7.38
CA SER A 47 12.78 -7.49 -7.04
C SER A 47 12.07 -6.66 -8.12
N ASP A 48 12.01 -7.17 -9.36
CA ASP A 48 11.47 -6.43 -10.51
C ASP A 48 9.94 -6.50 -10.59
N VAL A 49 9.32 -7.42 -9.84
CA VAL A 49 7.86 -7.60 -9.81
C VAL A 49 7.15 -6.34 -9.33
N THR A 50 7.53 -5.82 -8.16
CA THR A 50 6.85 -4.67 -7.55
C THR A 50 6.97 -3.40 -8.40
N PRO A 51 8.16 -2.98 -8.90
CA PRO A 51 8.26 -1.83 -9.78
C PRO A 51 7.45 -1.98 -11.07
N ALA A 52 7.47 -3.16 -11.71
CA ALA A 52 6.71 -3.39 -12.94
C ALA A 52 5.19 -3.37 -12.71
N MET A 53 4.73 -3.91 -11.58
CA MET A 53 3.32 -3.90 -11.21
C MET A 53 2.83 -2.47 -10.93
N LEU A 54 3.58 -1.71 -10.13
CA LEU A 54 3.22 -0.33 -9.79
C LEU A 54 3.26 0.59 -11.02
N GLU A 55 4.21 0.39 -11.93
CA GLU A 55 4.28 1.13 -13.20
C GLU A 55 3.04 0.86 -14.07
N HIS A 56 2.57 -0.40 -14.13
CA HIS A 56 1.33 -0.71 -14.82
C HIS A 56 0.13 -0.01 -14.18
N PHE A 57 -0.03 -0.09 -12.86
CA PHE A 57 -1.09 0.62 -12.13
C PHE A 57 -1.02 2.13 -12.35
N HIS A 58 0.18 2.72 -12.37
CA HIS A 58 0.35 4.14 -12.65
C HIS A 58 -0.20 4.52 -14.02
N ARG A 59 0.25 3.81 -15.07
CA ARG A 59 -0.08 4.12 -16.46
C ARG A 59 -1.53 3.80 -16.82
N ALA A 60 -2.03 2.63 -16.43
CA ALA A 60 -3.33 2.13 -16.87
C ALA A 60 -4.50 2.67 -16.04
N SER A 61 -4.24 3.30 -14.88
CA SER A 61 -5.29 3.93 -14.06
C SER A 61 -5.56 5.40 -14.38
N GLU A 62 -4.88 5.98 -15.39
CA GLU A 62 -4.98 7.40 -15.73
C GLU A 62 -4.74 8.33 -14.51
N GLY A 63 -3.78 7.96 -13.67
CA GLY A 63 -3.39 8.71 -12.48
C GLY A 63 -4.26 8.48 -11.24
N VAL A 64 -5.30 7.63 -11.29
CA VAL A 64 -6.09 7.26 -10.11
C VAL A 64 -5.21 6.60 -9.04
N SER A 65 -4.34 5.65 -9.43
CA SER A 65 -3.47 4.92 -8.49
C SER A 65 -2.50 5.83 -7.75
N VAL A 66 -2.00 6.90 -8.39
CA VAL A 66 -1.11 7.88 -7.76
C VAL A 66 -1.84 8.64 -6.67
N ARG A 67 -3.04 9.15 -6.99
CA ARG A 67 -3.85 9.90 -6.02
C ARG A 67 -4.22 9.04 -4.81
N VAL A 68 -4.63 7.79 -5.05
CA VAL A 68 -4.95 6.82 -4.00
C VAL A 68 -3.72 6.56 -3.11
N ASN A 69 -2.56 6.32 -3.72
CA ASN A 69 -1.33 6.03 -2.98
C ASN A 69 -0.84 7.25 -2.17
N GLU A 70 -0.97 8.47 -2.70
CA GLU A 70 -0.65 9.69 -1.96
C GLU A 70 -1.54 9.86 -0.73
N ALA A 71 -2.87 9.68 -0.89
CA ALA A 71 -3.81 9.72 0.22
C ALA A 71 -3.49 8.66 1.29
N LEU A 72 -3.14 7.43 0.88
CA LEU A 72 -2.74 6.36 1.78
C LEU A 72 -1.45 6.71 2.55
N VAL A 73 -0.43 7.23 1.88
CA VAL A 73 0.83 7.64 2.53
C VAL A 73 0.58 8.72 3.58
N LEU A 74 -0.24 9.72 3.26
CA LEU A 74 -0.60 10.77 4.21
C LEU A 74 -1.41 10.24 5.40
N ALA A 75 -2.36 9.33 5.16
CA ALA A 75 -3.13 8.68 6.22
C ALA A 75 -2.23 7.84 7.13
N ASN A 76 -1.29 7.08 6.56
CA ASN A 76 -0.32 6.28 7.30
C ASN A 76 0.64 7.15 8.12
N ALA A 77 1.13 8.26 7.56
CA ALA A 77 1.99 9.20 8.29
C ALA A 77 1.25 9.81 9.50
N ARG A 78 -0.03 10.17 9.33
CA ARG A 78 -0.87 10.70 10.40
C ARG A 78 -1.07 9.68 11.52
N LEU A 79 -1.43 8.45 11.18
CA LEU A 79 -1.60 7.38 12.18
C LEU A 79 -0.28 7.05 12.88
N ALA A 80 0.81 6.97 12.13
CA ALA A 80 2.15 6.72 12.68
C ALA A 80 2.54 7.79 13.71
N ALA A 81 2.27 9.07 13.42
CA ALA A 81 2.52 10.17 14.35
C ALA A 81 1.68 10.03 15.64
N GLN A 82 0.39 9.67 15.53
CA GLN A 82 -0.46 9.43 16.70
C GLN A 82 0.05 8.27 17.55
N VAL A 83 0.45 7.17 16.92
CA VAL A 83 1.04 6.02 17.60
C VAL A 83 2.35 6.40 18.29
N ALA A 84 3.22 7.16 17.63
CA ALA A 84 4.50 7.61 18.20
C ALA A 84 4.28 8.49 19.45
N VAL A 85 3.34 9.45 19.41
CA VAL A 85 2.99 10.29 20.56
C VAL A 85 2.42 9.45 21.71
N ALA A 86 1.51 8.52 21.41
CA ALA A 86 0.94 7.64 22.42
C ALA A 86 2.00 6.75 23.09
N LEU A 87 3.00 6.28 22.31
CA LEU A 87 4.12 5.49 22.82
C LEU A 87 5.15 6.32 23.60
N ALA A 88 5.36 7.59 23.26
CA ALA A 88 6.30 8.46 23.96
C ALA A 88 5.80 8.90 25.35
N GLY A 89 4.49 8.86 25.59
CA GLY A 89 3.90 9.08 26.92
C GLY A 89 3.96 7.85 27.86
N HIS A 90 4.52 6.74 27.39
CA HIS A 90 4.81 5.54 28.17
C HIS A 90 6.27 5.48 28.60
#